data_AF-A0A7L2ECD8-F1
#
_entry.id   AF-A0A7L2ECD8-F1
#
_cell.length_a   1.000
_cell.length_b   1.000
_cell.length_c   1.000
_cell.angle_alpha   90.00
_cell.angle_beta   90.00
_cell.angle_gamma   90.00
#
_symmetry.space_group_name_H-M   'P 1'
#
loop_
_entity.id
_entity.type
_entity.pdbx_description
1 polymer ?
#
loop_
_entity_poly.entity_id
_entity_poly.type
_entity_poly.pdbx_seq_one_letter_code
_entity_poly.pdbx_strand_id
1 'polypeptide(L)'
;KDVQKEREPHVYLSKEEVKEKIQSYNSSVTDKLKMTLNANGVYTGFIKVQMELCRPITVQSSQSQGTCAPSKQETAFYLPDGCVNTLHISSTNTVQEVIEALLKKFFVADNPAKFALYKRCHKEDQVYTCKLSDREHPLYLRLVAG
;
A
#
# COMPACT_ATOMS: atom_id res chain seq x y z
N LYS A 1 -2.12 -18.63 -30.07
CA LYS A 1 -3.21 -17.68 -29.79
C LYS A 1 -3.41 -17.73 -28.30
N ASP A 2 -3.16 -16.63 -27.58
CA ASP A 2 -4.10 -16.11 -26.58
C ASP A 2 -3.55 -14.87 -25.85
N VAL A 3 -4.43 -13.88 -25.83
CA VAL A 3 -4.54 -12.68 -25.00
C VAL A 3 -3.32 -11.76 -24.92
N GLN A 4 -3.28 -10.83 -25.88
CA GLN A 4 -2.78 -9.48 -25.66
C GLN A 4 -3.47 -8.93 -24.40
N LYS A 5 -2.77 -8.92 -23.26
CA LYS A 5 -3.23 -8.17 -22.09
C LYS A 5 -3.13 -6.70 -22.47
N GLU A 6 -4.27 -6.13 -22.83
CA GLU A 6 -4.45 -4.73 -23.15
C GLU A 6 -3.66 -3.90 -22.13
N ARG A 7 -2.65 -3.19 -22.64
CA ARG A 7 -2.02 -2.10 -21.90
C ARG A 7 -3.10 -1.04 -21.80
N GLU A 8 -3.84 -1.01 -20.68
CA GLU A 8 -4.68 0.14 -20.36
C GLU A 8 -3.79 1.38 -20.49
N PRO A 9 -4.11 2.33 -21.39
CA PRO A 9 -3.42 3.59 -21.42
C PRO A 9 -3.77 4.25 -20.09
N HIS A 10 -2.84 4.23 -19.13
CA HIS A 10 -2.98 4.98 -17.89
C HIS A 10 -3.05 6.46 -18.29
N VAL A 11 -4.27 6.95 -18.49
CA VAL A 11 -4.55 8.37 -18.69
C VAL A 11 -4.27 9.02 -17.33
N TYR A 12 -3.03 9.43 -17.13
CA TYR A 12 -2.66 10.20 -15.97
C TYR A 12 -3.48 11.49 -16.00
N LEU A 13 -4.10 11.80 -14.87
CA LEU A 13 -4.86 13.04 -14.68
C LEU A 13 -3.93 14.24 -14.92
N SER A 14 -4.44 15.26 -15.58
CA SER A 14 -3.80 16.57 -15.67
C SER A 14 -3.64 17.20 -14.27
N LYS A 15 -2.80 18.24 -14.16
CA LYS A 15 -2.57 18.92 -12.88
C LYS A 15 -3.85 19.56 -12.34
N GLU A 16 -4.66 20.10 -13.25
CA GLU A 16 -5.95 20.72 -12.97
C GLU A 16 -6.94 19.67 -12.43
N GLU A 17 -7.07 18.52 -13.10
CA GLU A 17 -7.93 17.42 -12.66
C GLU A 17 -7.49 16.83 -11.30
N VAL A 18 -6.18 16.72 -11.07
CA VAL A 18 -5.65 16.30 -9.76
C VAL A 18 -6.09 17.29 -8.68
N LYS A 19 -5.96 18.59 -8.92
CA LYS A 19 -6.36 19.63 -7.97
C LYS A 19 -7.85 19.56 -7.66
N GLU A 20 -8.70 19.45 -8.67
CA GLU A 20 -10.15 19.34 -8.53
C GLU A 20 -10.56 18.07 -7.76
N LYS A 21 -9.98 16.91 -8.11
CA LYS A 21 -10.24 15.66 -7.38
C LYS A 21 -9.80 15.74 -5.93
N ILE A 22 -8.65 16.35 -5.63
CA ILE A 22 -8.19 16.53 -4.25
C ILE A 22 -9.17 17.41 -3.47
N GLN A 23 -9.67 18.49 -4.07
CA GLN A 23 -10.68 19.35 -3.43
C GLN A 23 -11.99 18.61 -3.18
N SER A 24 -12.47 17.84 -4.17
CA SER A 24 -13.66 17.00 -4.03
C SER A 24 -13.48 15.96 -2.93
N TYR A 25 -12.36 15.25 -2.92
CA TYR A 25 -11.99 14.26 -1.91
C TYR A 25 -11.95 14.89 -0.50
N ASN A 26 -11.26 16.01 -0.35
CA ASN A 26 -11.11 16.67 0.96
C ASN A 26 -12.41 17.27 1.50
N SER A 27 -13.38 17.53 0.62
CA SER A 27 -14.71 18.01 0.98
C SER A 27 -15.63 16.85 1.40
N SER A 28 -15.45 15.66 0.85
CA SER A 28 -16.27 14.47 1.20
C SER A 28 -15.76 13.76 2.46
N VAL A 29 -14.46 13.83 2.74
CA VAL A 29 -13.84 13.18 3.90
C VAL A 29 -14.16 13.96 5.18
N THR A 30 -14.76 13.26 6.14
CA THR A 30 -15.12 13.80 7.47
C THR A 30 -14.02 13.62 8.52
N ASP A 31 -13.04 12.76 8.24
CA ASP A 31 -11.89 12.55 9.12
C ASP A 31 -10.70 13.47 8.79
N LYS A 32 -9.58 13.29 9.48
CA LYS A 32 -8.35 14.08 9.27
C LYS A 32 -7.48 13.55 8.12
N LEU A 33 -7.90 12.51 7.40
CA LEU A 33 -7.12 11.81 6.38
C LEU A 33 -7.25 12.47 5.00
N LYS A 34 -6.92 13.76 4.95
CA LYS A 34 -6.98 14.60 3.74
C LYS A 34 -5.76 14.39 2.84
N MET A 35 -5.92 14.76 1.58
CA MET A 35 -4.82 14.85 0.61
C MET A 35 -4.33 16.30 0.48
N THR A 36 -3.03 16.47 0.30
CA THR A 36 -2.39 17.78 0.18
C THR A 36 -1.63 17.84 -1.14
N LEU A 37 -1.92 18.83 -1.97
CA LEU A 37 -1.17 19.10 -3.20
C LEU A 37 0.01 20.03 -2.89
N ASN A 38 1.24 19.61 -3.21
CA ASN A 38 2.43 20.44 -3.04
C ASN A 38 2.71 21.29 -4.29
N ALA A 39 3.50 22.37 -4.13
CA ALA A 39 3.85 23.29 -5.22
C ALA A 39 4.61 22.63 -6.39
N ASN A 40 5.33 21.53 -6.12
CA ASN A 40 6.01 20.74 -7.15
C ASN A 40 5.08 19.83 -7.97
N GLY A 41 3.76 19.84 -7.68
CA GLY A 41 2.76 19.00 -8.34
C GLY A 41 2.61 17.60 -7.74
N VAL A 42 3.47 17.21 -6.80
CA VAL A 42 3.32 15.95 -6.05
C VAL A 42 2.29 16.17 -4.96
N TYR A 43 1.29 15.31 -4.87
CA TYR A 43 0.36 15.30 -3.73
C TYR A 43 0.71 14.18 -2.75
N THR A 44 0.34 14.38 -1.49
CA THR A 44 0.44 13.39 -0.41
C THR A 44 -0.93 13.12 0.19
N GLY A 45 -1.07 12.00 0.89
CA GLY A 45 -2.32 11.63 1.52
C GLY A 45 -2.22 10.28 2.19
N PHE A 46 -3.36 9.73 2.58
CA PHE A 46 -3.43 8.52 3.37
C PHE A 46 -4.05 7.36 2.62
N ILE A 47 -3.50 6.17 2.81
CA ILE A 47 -4.11 4.90 2.41
C ILE A 47 -4.23 3.98 3.62
N LYS A 48 -5.26 3.13 3.63
CA LYS A 48 -5.40 2.05 4.61
C LYS A 48 -5.06 0.73 3.93
N VAL A 49 -4.06 0.03 4.46
CA VAL A 49 -3.65 -1.28 3.99
C VAL A 49 -3.92 -2.30 5.09
N GLN A 50 -4.80 -3.24 4.79
CA GLN A 50 -5.02 -4.41 5.65
C GLN A 50 -3.98 -5.47 5.30
N MET A 51 -3.24 -5.93 6.30
CA MET A 51 -2.27 -7.01 6.14
C MET A 51 -2.91 -8.35 6.49
N GLU A 52 -3.04 -9.22 5.49
CA GLU A 52 -3.55 -10.59 5.61
C GLU A 52 -2.41 -11.56 5.26
N LEU A 53 -1.51 -11.82 6.22
CA LEU A 53 -0.35 -12.67 6.03
C LEU A 53 -0.59 -14.05 6.65
N CYS A 54 -1.09 -15.01 5.86
CA CYS A 54 -1.46 -16.35 6.34
C CYS A 54 -0.28 -17.32 6.58
N ARG A 55 0.95 -16.87 6.82
CA ARG A 55 2.12 -17.75 6.97
C ARG A 55 2.87 -17.49 8.28
N PRO A 56 3.55 -18.50 8.86
CA PRO A 56 4.59 -18.23 9.83
C PRO A 56 5.62 -17.31 9.16
N ILE A 57 5.73 -16.08 9.67
CA ILE A 57 6.65 -15.09 9.15
C ILE A 57 7.86 -15.04 10.08
N THR A 58 9.05 -15.06 9.50
CA THR A 58 10.29 -14.87 10.27
C THR A 58 10.38 -13.39 10.66
N VAL A 59 10.24 -13.11 11.96
CA VAL A 59 10.35 -11.77 12.53
C VAL A 59 11.69 -11.68 13.26
N GLN A 60 12.52 -10.67 12.94
CA GLN A 60 13.75 -10.45 13.71
C GLN A 60 13.40 -9.82 15.07
N SER A 61 13.74 -10.49 16.17
CA SER A 61 13.59 -9.92 17.52
C SER A 61 14.45 -8.66 17.65
N SER A 62 13.85 -7.56 18.11
CA SER A 62 14.63 -6.39 18.56
C SER A 62 15.53 -6.81 19.72
N GLN A 63 16.85 -6.88 19.49
CA GLN A 63 17.81 -7.22 20.53
C GLN A 63 17.80 -6.14 21.61
N SER A 64 17.17 -6.45 22.75
CA SER A 64 17.54 -5.87 24.03
C SER A 64 18.98 -6.27 24.33
N GLN A 65 19.79 -5.27 24.69
CA GLN A 65 21.19 -5.41 25.05
C GLN A 65 21.39 -6.51 26.10
N GLY A 66 22.09 -7.57 25.74
CA GLY A 66 22.41 -8.67 26.64
C GLY A 66 23.30 -9.69 25.94
N THR A 67 24.54 -9.77 26.39
CA THR A 67 25.59 -10.73 26.02
C THR A 67 25.09 -12.16 25.79
N CYS A 68 25.41 -12.73 24.62
CA CYS A 68 25.87 -14.12 24.34
C CYS A 68 25.39 -14.66 22.97
N ALA A 69 26.35 -14.91 22.07
CA ALA A 69 26.31 -15.76 20.86
C ALA A 69 25.38 -15.39 19.67
N PRO A 70 25.82 -15.60 18.41
CA PRO A 70 25.03 -15.31 17.21
C PRO A 70 24.07 -16.48 16.93
N SER A 71 23.00 -16.60 17.71
CA SER A 71 21.91 -17.51 17.36
C SER A 71 20.90 -16.74 16.49
N LYS A 72 20.82 -17.12 15.20
CA LYS A 72 19.69 -16.78 14.33
C LYS A 72 18.46 -17.53 14.85
N GLN A 73 17.84 -17.04 15.91
CA GLN A 73 16.54 -17.54 16.34
C GLN A 73 15.47 -16.95 15.42
N GLU A 74 15.22 -17.63 14.31
CA GLU A 74 14.03 -17.44 13.47
C GLU A 74 12.82 -17.99 14.23
N THR A 75 12.18 -17.14 15.02
CA THR A 75 10.92 -17.47 15.68
C THR A 75 9.78 -17.08 14.74
N ALA A 76 9.02 -18.09 14.31
CA ALA A 76 7.81 -17.90 13.52
C ALA A 76 6.75 -17.23 14.39
N PHE A 77 6.60 -15.91 14.25
CA PHE A 77 5.52 -15.16 14.88
C PHE A 77 4.40 -14.95 13.88
N TYR A 78 3.17 -15.16 14.34
CA TYR A 78 1.97 -14.74 13.61
C TYR A 78 1.87 -13.21 13.75
N LEU A 79 1.77 -12.47 12.65
CA LEU A 79 1.20 -11.12 12.76
C LEU A 79 -0.25 -11.31 13.26
N PRO A 80 -0.75 -10.50 14.21
CA PRO A 80 -2.16 -10.51 14.55
C PRO A 80 -2.98 -10.31 13.27
N ASP A 81 -3.91 -11.25 13.01
CA ASP A 81 -4.72 -11.25 11.80
C ASP A 81 -5.40 -9.89 11.59
N GLY A 82 -5.33 -9.37 10.37
CA GLY A 82 -6.09 -8.19 9.96
C GLY A 82 -5.56 -6.86 10.49
N CYS A 83 -4.26 -6.73 10.76
CA CYS A 83 -3.68 -5.43 11.12
C CYS A 83 -3.91 -4.40 9.99
N VAL A 84 -4.70 -3.36 10.28
CA VAL A 84 -4.93 -2.24 9.36
C VAL A 84 -3.91 -1.15 9.64
N ASN A 85 -3.09 -0.86 8.63
CA ASN A 85 -2.10 0.20 8.68
C ASN A 85 -2.58 1.40 7.88
N THR A 86 -2.69 2.55 8.55
CA THR A 86 -2.88 3.83 7.87
C THR A 86 -1.50 4.41 7.54
N LEU A 87 -1.19 4.54 6.26
CA LEU A 87 0.10 5.04 5.77
C LEU A 87 -0.09 6.43 5.18
N HIS A 88 0.79 7.36 5.53
CA HIS A 88 0.91 8.64 4.83
C HIS A 88 1.97 8.49 3.73
N ILE A 89 1.56 8.63 2.48
CA ILE A 89 2.40 8.41 1.29
C ILE A 89 2.27 9.56 0.30
N SER A 90 3.15 9.59 -0.68
CA SER A 90 3.11 10.52 -1.81
C SER A 90 2.55 9.86 -3.07
N SER A 91 2.16 10.69 -4.03
CA SER A 91 1.68 10.27 -5.34
C SER A 91 2.74 9.56 -6.19
N THR A 92 4.02 9.71 -5.87
CA THR A 92 5.12 9.02 -6.56
C THR A 92 5.40 7.65 -5.96
N ASN A 93 4.89 7.34 -4.75
CA ASN A 93 5.15 6.04 -4.15
C ASN A 93 4.52 4.92 -4.97
N THR A 94 5.29 3.85 -5.18
CA THR A 94 4.85 2.68 -5.94
C THR A 94 4.28 1.60 -5.03
N VAL A 95 3.55 0.65 -5.61
CA VAL A 95 3.08 -0.55 -4.89
C VAL A 95 4.26 -1.31 -4.28
N GLN A 96 5.36 -1.46 -5.01
CA GLN A 96 6.56 -2.13 -4.52
C GLN A 96 7.11 -1.46 -3.25
N GLU A 97 7.29 -0.15 -3.27
CA GLU A 97 7.78 0.61 -2.11
C GLU A 97 6.85 0.49 -0.91
N VAL A 98 5.53 0.49 -1.13
CA VAL A 98 4.54 0.30 -0.07
C VAL A 98 4.66 -1.09 0.55
N ILE A 99 4.85 -2.13 -0.26
CA ILE A 99 5.07 -3.50 0.22
C ILE A 99 6.37 -3.54 1.05
N GLU A 100 7.48 -3.06 0.51
CA GLU A 100 8.78 -3.07 1.20
C GLU A 100 8.73 -2.30 2.53
N ALA A 101 8.09 -1.14 2.57
CA ALA A 101 7.92 -0.34 3.77
C ALA A 101 7.07 -1.06 4.83
N LEU A 102 5.99 -1.74 4.42
CA LEU A 102 5.16 -2.52 5.33
C LEU A 102 5.91 -3.73 5.88
N LEU A 103 6.58 -4.51 5.04
CA LEU A 103 7.36 -5.67 5.47
C LEU A 103 8.44 -5.26 6.47
N LYS A 104 9.15 -4.16 6.19
CA LYS A 104 10.15 -3.60 7.12
C LYS A 104 9.54 -3.15 8.44
N LYS A 105 8.39 -2.47 8.41
CA LYS A 105 7.67 -2.00 9.61
C LYS A 105 7.29 -3.16 10.55
N PHE A 106 6.97 -4.31 9.97
CA PHE A 106 6.58 -5.52 10.69
C PHE A 106 7.72 -6.54 10.85
N PHE A 107 8.96 -6.13 10.54
CA PHE A 107 10.16 -6.96 10.62
C PHE A 107 10.05 -8.30 9.87
N VAL A 108 9.26 -8.34 8.80
CA VAL A 108 9.12 -9.51 7.94
C VAL A 108 10.37 -9.67 7.09
N ALA A 109 11.09 -10.77 7.27
CA ALA A 109 12.35 -11.06 6.56
C ALA A 109 12.16 -11.72 5.18
N ASP A 110 10.92 -12.08 4.81
CA ASP A 110 10.62 -12.70 3.53
C ASP A 110 10.90 -11.78 2.32
N ASN A 111 11.15 -12.40 1.17
CA ASN A 111 11.34 -11.68 -0.09
C ASN A 111 10.08 -10.89 -0.47
N PRO A 112 10.15 -9.55 -0.68
CA PRO A 112 9.03 -8.71 -1.10
C PRO A 112 8.28 -9.23 -2.32
N ALA A 113 8.95 -9.92 -3.25
CA ALA A 113 8.34 -10.50 -4.44
C ALA A 113 7.32 -11.62 -4.16
N LYS A 114 7.29 -12.16 -2.93
CA LYS A 114 6.26 -13.11 -2.49
C LYS A 114 4.93 -12.44 -2.15
N PHE A 115 4.92 -11.12 -1.99
CA PHE A 115 3.78 -10.35 -1.56
C PHE A 115 3.19 -9.57 -2.74
N ALA A 116 1.93 -9.17 -2.58
CA ALA A 116 1.23 -8.34 -3.55
C ALA A 116 0.21 -7.47 -2.83
N LEU A 117 -0.02 -6.27 -3.37
CA LEU A 117 -1.08 -5.40 -2.90
C LEU A 117 -2.33 -5.64 -3.75
N TYR A 118 -3.49 -5.70 -3.09
CA TYR A 118 -4.78 -5.86 -3.77
C TYR A 118 -5.67 -4.66 -3.48
N LYS A 119 -6.37 -4.18 -4.50
CA LYS A 119 -7.45 -3.21 -4.37
C LYS A 119 -8.77 -3.95 -4.26
N ARG A 120 -9.57 -3.62 -3.24
CA ARG A 120 -10.97 -4.09 -3.11
C ARG A 120 -11.89 -3.13 -3.86
N CYS A 121 -12.68 -3.66 -4.79
CA CYS A 121 -13.63 -2.94 -5.63
C CYS A 121 -15.05 -3.46 -5.39
N HIS A 122 -16.04 -2.58 -5.50
CA HIS A 122 -17.45 -2.95 -5.43
C HIS A 122 -18.08 -2.77 -6.82
N LYS A 123 -18.74 -3.81 -7.34
CA LYS A 123 -19.52 -3.75 -8.58
C LYS A 123 -20.77 -4.62 -8.43
N GLU A 124 -21.95 -4.04 -8.66
CA GLU A 124 -23.23 -4.77 -8.70
C GLU A 124 -23.44 -5.68 -7.48
N ASP A 125 -23.28 -5.12 -6.27
CA ASP A 125 -23.34 -5.82 -4.96
C ASP A 125 -22.30 -6.94 -4.72
N GLN A 126 -21.37 -7.15 -5.65
CA GLN A 126 -20.25 -8.07 -5.48
C GLN A 126 -18.94 -7.33 -5.16
N VAL A 127 -18.14 -7.93 -4.27
CA VAL A 127 -16.83 -7.43 -3.88
C VAL A 127 -15.75 -8.21 -4.64
N TYR A 128 -14.95 -7.50 -5.42
CA TYR A 128 -13.84 -8.05 -6.18
C TYR A 128 -12.51 -7.57 -5.61
N THR A 129 -11.48 -8.39 -5.74
CA THR A 129 -10.10 -8.00 -5.43
C THR A 129 -9.25 -8.05 -6.69
N CYS A 130 -8.58 -6.94 -6.99
CA CYS A 130 -7.68 -6.82 -8.14
C CYS A 130 -6.24 -6.72 -7.64
N LYS A 131 -5.36 -7.61 -8.11
CA LYS A 131 -3.92 -7.49 -7.86
C LYS A 131 -3.38 -6.25 -8.56
N LEU A 132 -2.71 -5.39 -7.80
CA LEU A 132 -2.00 -4.23 -8.33
C LEU A 132 -0.62 -4.64 -8.86
N SER A 133 -0.17 -3.97 -9.91
CA SER A 133 1.18 -4.04 -10.43
C SER A 133 2.14 -3.27 -9.53
N ASP A 134 3.37 -3.78 -9.39
CA ASP A 134 4.44 -3.20 -8.59
C ASP A 134 4.75 -1.73 -8.94
N ARG A 135 4.46 -1.30 -10.18
CA ARG A 135 4.70 0.06 -10.68
C ARG A 135 3.52 1.01 -10.54
N GLU A 136 2.35 0.51 -10.14
CA GLU A 136 1.19 1.38 -9.91
C GLU A 136 1.41 2.27 -8.69
N HIS A 137 0.63 3.36 -8.61
CA HIS A 137 0.71 4.34 -7.53
C HIS A 137 -0.54 4.25 -6.64
N PRO A 138 -0.46 3.66 -5.44
CA PRO A 138 -1.63 3.42 -4.59
C PRO A 138 -2.41 4.69 -4.22
N LEU A 139 -1.71 5.81 -4.01
CA LEU A 139 -2.37 7.08 -3.67
C LEU A 139 -3.17 7.65 -4.86
N TYR A 140 -2.66 7.49 -6.08
CA TYR A 140 -3.40 7.86 -7.29
C TYR A 140 -4.68 7.04 -7.43
N LEU A 141 -4.60 5.72 -7.24
CA LEU A 141 -5.76 4.84 -7.28
C LEU A 141 -6.80 5.23 -6.21
N ARG A 142 -6.34 5.65 -5.02
CA ARG A 142 -7.22 6.15 -3.96
C ARG A 142 -7.93 7.44 -4.37
N LEU A 143 -7.19 8.40 -4.96
CA LEU A 143 -7.73 9.68 -5.42
C LEU A 143 -8.75 9.51 -6.55
N VAL A 144 -8.49 8.62 -7.50
CA VAL A 144 -9.41 8.34 -8.62
C VAL A 144 -10.70 7.70 -8.11
N ALA A 145 -10.62 6.82 -7.11
CA ALA A 145 -11.77 6.12 -6.54
C ALA A 145 -12.72 7.01 -5.73
N GLY A 146 -12.26 8.16 -5.20
CA GLY A 146 -13.05 9.04 -4.33
C GLY A 146 -13.08 8.57 -2.89
#